data_AF-A0AA39U4P8-F1
#
_entry.id   AF-A0AA39U4P8-F1
#
_cell.length_a   1.000
_cell.length_b   1.000
_cell.length_c   1.000
_cell.angle_alpha   90.00
_cell.angle_beta   90.00
_cell.angle_gamma   90.00
#
_symmetry.space_group_name_H-M   'P 1'
#
loop_
_entity.id
_entity.type
_entity.pdbx_description
1 polymer ?
#
loop_
_entity_poly.entity_id
_entity_poly.type
_entity_poly.pdbx_seq_one_letter_code
_entity_poly.pdbx_strand_id
1 'polypeptide(L)'
;MDRSDSTKPIPPTLAATPNPPLSQPITVTIPPLSLADSESITSHLTTLINAVYTTTEAGIFGPTYARTSPSEVRKFLLASELALACFPSSSHKSQPTPAPSYIIGVIRIAAHPPIGDFGLFAVDPIYQGSGVGGKLIHFAEKTCKERGMEKMQCELLVPVGWEHPFKRRLQTWYERMGYAVVRREEFRKDFYELAGHLVTEAELAIFEKKLV
;
A
#
# COMPACT_ATOMS: atom_id res chain seq x y z
N MET A 1 46.40 43.31 4.96
CA MET A 1 45.00 42.95 4.66
C MET A 1 44.93 41.45 4.57
N ASP A 2 44.46 40.84 5.65
CA ASP A 2 44.28 39.40 5.82
C ASP A 2 42.89 39.02 5.27
N ARG A 3 42.79 38.03 4.38
CA ARG A 3 41.51 37.48 3.90
C ARG A 3 41.42 36.04 4.38
N SER A 4 40.79 35.88 5.54
CA SER A 4 40.35 34.63 6.11
C SER A 4 39.18 34.06 5.30
N ASP A 5 39.46 33.00 4.54
CA ASP A 5 38.44 32.19 3.88
C ASP A 5 37.84 31.21 4.91
N SER A 6 36.61 31.48 5.33
CA SER A 6 35.89 30.68 6.33
C SER A 6 35.17 29.52 5.64
N THR A 7 35.86 28.38 5.52
CA THR A 7 35.25 27.12 5.09
C THR A 7 34.29 26.62 6.17
N LYS A 8 32.99 26.84 5.98
CA LYS A 8 31.93 26.32 6.84
C LYS A 8 31.85 24.79 6.65
N PRO A 9 31.88 23.96 7.71
CA PRO A 9 31.78 22.52 7.56
C PRO A 9 30.39 22.12 7.05
N ILE A 10 30.39 21.28 6.01
CA ILE A 10 29.21 20.62 5.45
C ILE A 10 28.66 19.68 6.54
N PRO A 11 27.36 19.73 6.87
CA PRO A 11 26.79 18.80 7.84
C PRO A 11 26.90 17.36 7.31
N PRO A 12 27.13 16.37 8.18
CA PRO A 12 27.21 14.98 7.76
C PRO A 12 25.89 14.56 7.13
N THR A 13 25.93 14.13 5.88
CA THR A 13 24.84 13.39 5.23
C THR A 13 24.45 12.25 6.17
N LEU A 14 23.21 12.25 6.68
CA LEU A 14 22.64 11.07 7.33
C LEU A 14 22.77 9.91 6.34
N ALA A 15 23.67 8.97 6.62
CA ALA A 15 23.79 7.76 5.83
C ALA A 15 22.43 7.06 5.86
N ALA A 16 21.79 6.92 4.71
CA ALA A 16 20.60 6.10 4.58
C ALA A 16 20.94 4.69 5.06
N THR A 17 20.23 4.20 6.06
CA THR A 17 20.39 2.83 6.54
C THR A 17 20.20 1.87 5.37
N PRO A 18 21.13 0.91 5.15
CA PRO A 18 20.99 -0.03 4.06
C PRO A 18 19.70 -0.84 4.23
N ASN A 19 18.97 -1.01 3.12
CA ASN A 19 17.73 -1.78 3.10
C ASN A 19 17.98 -3.23 3.55
N PRO A 20 17.16 -3.77 4.45
CA PRO A 20 17.32 -5.15 4.94
C PRO A 20 17.20 -6.17 3.80
N PRO A 21 18.05 -7.22 3.77
CA PRO A 21 17.97 -8.26 2.75
C PRO A 21 16.71 -9.13 2.94
N LEU A 22 16.16 -9.65 1.83
CA LEU A 22 15.02 -10.57 1.80
C LEU A 22 15.22 -11.89 2.57
N SER A 23 16.44 -12.19 3.03
CA SER A 23 16.73 -13.35 3.88
C SER A 23 16.11 -13.24 5.28
N GLN A 24 15.67 -12.05 5.70
CA GLN A 24 14.96 -11.85 6.95
C GLN A 24 13.48 -12.26 6.83
N PRO A 25 12.89 -12.87 7.88
CA PRO A 25 11.48 -13.25 7.85
C PRO A 25 10.59 -12.01 7.81
N ILE A 26 9.67 -11.95 6.86
CA ILE A 26 8.66 -10.89 6.76
C ILE A 26 7.43 -11.32 7.54
N THR A 27 6.95 -10.44 8.43
CA THR A 27 5.68 -10.60 9.14
C THR A 27 4.64 -9.66 8.57
N VAL A 28 3.36 -10.09 8.59
CA VAL A 28 2.22 -9.25 8.25
C VAL A 28 1.31 -9.20 9.47
N THR A 29 0.99 -7.99 9.94
CA THR A 29 0.15 -7.80 11.12
C THR A 29 -0.74 -6.56 10.98
N ILE A 30 -1.87 -6.55 11.69
CA ILE A 30 -2.61 -5.32 11.97
C ILE A 30 -1.86 -4.60 13.11
N PRO A 31 -1.39 -3.36 12.93
CA PRO A 31 -0.64 -2.65 13.94
C PRO A 31 -1.54 -2.21 15.10
N PRO A 32 -0.98 -1.94 16.30
CA PRO A 32 -1.76 -1.36 17.38
C PRO A 32 -2.19 0.07 17.03
N LEU A 33 -3.35 0.49 17.56
CA LEU A 33 -3.96 1.80 17.27
C LEU A 33 -3.05 2.98 17.59
N SER A 34 -2.11 2.84 18.54
CA SER A 34 -1.15 3.87 18.92
C SER A 34 -0.22 4.30 17.77
N LEU A 35 -0.06 3.47 16.72
CA LEU A 35 0.68 3.88 15.53
C LEU A 35 0.00 5.02 14.76
N ALA A 36 -1.31 5.24 14.96
CA ALA A 36 -2.05 6.34 14.35
C ALA A 36 -1.60 7.72 14.85
N ASP A 37 -0.98 7.81 16.02
CA ASP A 37 -0.47 9.06 16.59
C ASP A 37 1.00 9.32 16.22
N SER A 38 1.64 8.38 15.52
CA SER A 38 2.99 8.54 15.02
C SER A 38 3.00 9.27 13.68
N GLU A 39 3.45 10.53 13.68
CA GLU A 39 3.62 11.33 12.47
C GLU A 39 4.61 10.69 11.50
N SER A 40 5.69 10.09 12.01
CA SER A 40 6.68 9.42 11.15
C SER A 40 6.09 8.20 10.44
N ILE A 41 5.29 7.37 11.12
CA ILE A 41 4.64 6.20 10.51
C ILE A 41 3.56 6.61 9.52
N THR A 42 2.67 7.55 9.89
CA THR A 42 1.61 8.03 8.99
C THR A 42 2.19 8.70 7.74
N SER A 43 3.25 9.49 7.89
CA SER A 43 3.98 10.11 6.76
C SER A 43 4.68 9.07 5.88
N HIS A 44 5.35 8.08 6.49
CA HIS A 44 6.01 7.01 5.76
C HIS A 44 5.03 6.17 4.93
N LEU A 45 3.91 5.74 5.52
CA LEU A 45 2.87 4.98 4.82
C LEU A 45 2.24 5.80 3.68
N THR A 46 1.96 7.08 3.92
CA THR A 46 1.44 7.99 2.88
C THR A 46 2.41 8.08 1.70
N THR A 47 3.69 8.27 1.99
CA THR A 47 4.74 8.37 0.97
C THR A 47 4.86 7.08 0.17
N LEU A 48 4.90 5.92 0.86
CA LEU A 48 4.95 4.60 0.23
C LEU A 48 3.77 4.37 -0.70
N ILE A 49 2.54 4.58 -0.21
CA ILE A 49 1.31 4.37 -1.00
C ILE A 49 1.32 5.28 -2.22
N ASN A 50 1.50 6.58 -2.03
CA ASN A 50 1.45 7.53 -3.14
C ASN A 50 2.56 7.26 -4.18
N ALA A 51 3.79 6.92 -3.77
CA ALA A 51 4.86 6.58 -4.71
C ALA A 51 4.52 5.37 -5.59
N VAL A 52 3.93 4.31 -5.00
CA VAL A 52 3.49 3.13 -5.75
C VAL A 52 2.35 3.49 -6.70
N TYR A 53 1.34 4.24 -6.25
CA TYR A 53 0.19 4.60 -7.07
C TYR A 53 0.54 5.57 -8.21
N THR A 54 1.47 6.51 -8.01
CA THR A 54 1.98 7.39 -9.08
C THR A 54 2.55 6.59 -10.26
N THR A 55 3.22 5.47 -9.98
CA THR A 55 3.80 4.63 -11.04
C THR A 55 2.79 3.64 -11.62
N THR A 56 1.95 3.06 -10.77
CA THR A 56 1.05 1.97 -11.15
C THR A 56 -0.26 2.43 -11.79
N GLU A 57 -0.55 3.72 -11.69
CA GLU A 57 -1.72 4.40 -12.30
C GLU A 57 -1.31 5.57 -13.21
N ALA A 58 -0.05 5.55 -13.69
CA ALA A 58 0.49 6.57 -14.58
C ALA A 58 -0.39 6.71 -15.84
N GLY A 59 -0.81 7.94 -16.15
CA GLY A 59 -1.70 8.22 -17.27
C GLY A 59 -3.18 7.95 -17.02
N ILE A 60 -3.56 7.45 -15.83
CA ILE A 60 -4.97 7.33 -15.42
C ILE A 60 -5.41 8.60 -14.67
N PHE A 61 -4.64 8.95 -13.63
CA PHE A 61 -4.83 10.18 -12.86
C PHE A 61 -3.85 11.28 -13.29
N GLY A 62 -4.22 12.53 -13.04
CA GLY A 62 -3.35 13.68 -13.25
C GLY A 62 -2.10 13.63 -12.34
N PRO A 63 -1.00 14.29 -12.73
CA PRO A 63 0.30 14.18 -12.05
C PRO A 63 0.32 14.76 -10.63
N THR A 64 -0.68 15.57 -10.26
CA THR A 64 -0.82 16.17 -8.93
C THR A 64 -1.75 15.39 -8.01
N TYR A 65 -2.40 14.34 -8.52
CA TYR A 65 -3.30 13.51 -7.72
C TYR A 65 -2.50 12.64 -6.74
N ALA A 66 -2.87 12.71 -5.47
CA ALA A 66 -2.37 11.81 -4.44
C ALA A 66 -3.48 10.79 -4.11
N ARG A 67 -3.10 9.51 -4.03
CA ARG A 67 -4.06 8.43 -3.75
C ARG A 67 -4.60 8.47 -2.32
N THR A 68 -3.78 8.94 -1.38
CA THR A 68 -4.12 9.06 0.03
C THR A 68 -3.39 10.24 0.66
N SER A 69 -3.87 10.64 1.83
CA SER A 69 -3.26 11.65 2.70
C SER A 69 -2.86 11.07 4.08
N PRO A 70 -2.04 11.78 4.88
CA PRO A 70 -1.71 11.35 6.24
C PRO A 70 -2.96 11.25 7.14
N SER A 71 -3.94 12.12 6.92
CA SER A 71 -5.20 12.09 7.69
C SER A 71 -6.05 10.86 7.35
N GLU A 72 -6.09 10.42 6.10
CA GLU A 72 -6.73 9.17 5.69
C GLU A 72 -6.00 7.94 6.21
N VAL A 73 -4.67 7.89 6.08
CA VAL A 73 -3.86 6.81 6.67
C VAL A 73 -4.11 6.71 8.17
N ARG A 74 -4.15 7.84 8.88
CA ARG A 74 -4.49 7.88 10.31
C ARG A 74 -5.88 7.31 10.58
N LYS A 75 -6.89 7.66 9.78
CA LYS A 75 -8.25 7.09 9.91
C LYS A 75 -8.24 5.57 9.73
N PHE A 76 -7.56 5.04 8.73
CA PHE A 76 -7.48 3.59 8.50
C PHE A 76 -6.73 2.85 9.62
N LEU A 77 -5.68 3.44 10.18
CA LEU A 77 -5.00 2.91 11.36
C LEU A 77 -5.94 2.84 12.58
N LEU A 78 -6.67 3.93 12.86
CA LEU A 78 -7.63 3.98 13.96
C LEU A 78 -8.78 2.97 13.79
N ALA A 79 -9.17 2.70 12.55
CA ALA A 79 -10.20 1.71 12.23
C ALA A 79 -9.68 0.26 12.23
N SER A 80 -8.38 0.04 12.49
CA SER A 80 -7.74 -1.30 12.34
C SER A 80 -7.94 -1.91 10.95
N GLU A 81 -7.96 -1.04 9.93
CA GLU A 81 -8.16 -1.43 8.54
C GLU A 81 -6.84 -1.57 7.78
N LEU A 82 -5.67 -1.23 8.35
CA LEU A 82 -4.40 -1.47 7.68
C LEU A 82 -3.70 -2.70 8.25
N ALA A 83 -3.21 -3.58 7.37
CA ALA A 83 -2.20 -4.56 7.70
C ALA A 83 -0.86 -4.17 7.06
N LEU A 84 0.22 -4.29 7.84
CA LEU A 84 1.56 -3.87 7.46
C LEU A 84 2.46 -5.09 7.29
N ALA A 85 3.18 -5.15 6.17
CA ALA A 85 4.28 -6.08 5.98
C ALA A 85 5.57 -5.43 6.48
N CYS A 86 6.27 -6.10 7.39
CA CYS A 86 7.47 -5.55 8.01
C CYS A 86 8.60 -6.58 8.08
N PHE A 87 9.84 -6.10 8.06
CA PHE A 87 10.93 -6.85 8.66
C PHE A 87 10.94 -6.63 10.18
N PRO A 88 11.23 -7.67 10.97
CA PRO A 88 11.43 -7.52 12.40
C PRO A 88 12.55 -6.52 12.62
N SER A 89 12.36 -5.64 13.59
CA SER A 89 13.41 -4.73 14.02
C SER A 89 14.63 -5.56 14.39
N SER A 90 15.75 -5.30 13.72
CA SER A 90 17.06 -5.84 14.10
C SER A 90 17.52 -5.12 15.37
N SER A 91 16.79 -5.25 16.47
CA SER A 91 17.24 -4.74 17.75
C SER A 91 18.45 -5.57 18.15
N HIS A 92 19.65 -5.02 17.96
CA HIS A 92 20.78 -5.34 18.80
C HIS A 92 20.28 -5.39 20.26
N LYS A 93 20.67 -6.42 21.01
CA LYS A 93 20.26 -6.72 22.40
C LYS A 93 20.51 -5.59 23.43
N SER A 94 20.84 -4.38 23.00
CA SER A 94 21.35 -3.27 23.80
C SER A 94 20.50 -1.99 23.72
N GLN A 95 19.39 -1.97 22.97
CA GLN A 95 18.46 -0.82 22.99
C GLN A 95 17.15 -1.17 23.74
N PRO A 96 16.77 -0.39 24.77
CA PRO A 96 15.60 -0.66 25.61
C PRO A 96 14.26 -0.31 24.95
N THR A 97 14.26 0.16 23.70
CA THR A 97 13.06 0.40 22.90
C THR A 97 13.14 -0.41 21.61
N PRO A 98 12.17 -1.29 21.31
CA PRO A 98 12.14 -1.95 20.01
C PRO A 98 12.02 -0.85 18.93
N ALA A 99 13.02 -0.72 18.07
CA ALA A 99 12.97 0.23 16.97
C ALA A 99 11.75 -0.07 16.10
N PRO A 100 11.16 0.92 15.40
CA PRO A 100 10.03 0.66 14.51
C PRO A 100 10.43 -0.41 13.49
N SER A 101 9.56 -1.40 13.31
CA SER A 101 9.75 -2.45 12.31
C SER A 101 9.84 -1.79 10.93
N TYR A 102 10.74 -2.26 10.07
CA TYR A 102 10.92 -1.66 8.75
C TYR A 102 9.75 -2.08 7.86
N ILE A 103 8.82 -1.14 7.61
CA ILE A 103 7.60 -1.38 6.84
C ILE A 103 7.96 -1.42 5.35
N ILE A 104 7.56 -2.48 4.66
CA ILE A 104 7.84 -2.73 3.24
C ILE A 104 6.58 -2.88 2.39
N GLY A 105 5.42 -2.88 3.02
CA GLY A 105 4.15 -2.97 2.32
C GLY A 105 2.97 -2.75 3.24
N VAL A 106 1.85 -2.44 2.61
CA VAL A 106 0.58 -2.14 3.27
C VAL A 106 -0.57 -2.65 2.42
N ILE A 107 -1.62 -3.09 3.09
CA ILE A 107 -2.91 -3.42 2.49
C ILE A 107 -4.01 -2.91 3.40
N ARG A 108 -5.01 -2.23 2.84
CA ARG A 108 -6.25 -1.93 3.55
C ARG A 108 -7.19 -3.13 3.47
N ILE A 109 -7.84 -3.45 4.58
CA ILE A 109 -8.79 -4.56 4.75
C ILE A 109 -10.05 -3.99 5.37
N ALA A 110 -11.16 -4.02 4.63
CA ALA A 110 -12.49 -3.68 5.10
C ALA A 110 -13.39 -4.93 5.09
N ALA A 111 -14.47 -4.92 5.85
CA ALA A 111 -15.41 -6.04 5.91
C ALA A 111 -16.85 -5.55 6.03
N HIS A 112 -17.67 -5.94 5.06
CA HIS A 112 -19.09 -5.64 4.96
C HIS A 112 -19.82 -6.93 4.60
N PRO A 113 -20.39 -7.67 5.59
CA PRO A 113 -20.98 -8.98 5.34
C PRO A 113 -21.93 -8.99 4.13
N PRO A 114 -21.82 -9.98 3.22
CA PRO A 114 -20.96 -11.17 3.32
C PRO A 114 -19.54 -11.00 2.70
N ILE A 115 -19.12 -9.78 2.37
CA ILE A 115 -17.93 -9.50 1.56
C ILE A 115 -16.83 -8.80 2.39
N GLY A 116 -15.63 -9.38 2.39
CA GLY A 116 -14.41 -8.65 2.72
C GLY A 116 -13.88 -7.90 1.50
N ASP A 117 -13.28 -6.74 1.70
CA ASP A 117 -12.63 -5.97 0.63
C ASP A 117 -11.17 -5.69 1.00
N PHE A 118 -10.30 -5.69 -0.01
CA PHE A 118 -8.97 -5.12 0.12
C PHE A 118 -8.66 -4.05 -0.93
N GLY A 119 -7.95 -3.03 -0.49
CA GLY A 119 -7.54 -1.88 -1.29
C GLY A 119 -6.27 -1.23 -0.74
N LEU A 120 -5.93 -0.04 -1.26
CA LEU A 120 -4.70 0.70 -0.91
C LEU A 120 -3.49 -0.23 -0.76
N PHE A 121 -3.32 -1.09 -1.75
CA PHE A 121 -2.35 -2.17 -1.74
C PHE A 121 -1.05 -1.65 -2.35
N ALA A 122 -0.01 -1.54 -1.52
CA ALA A 122 1.29 -1.03 -1.93
C ALA A 122 2.41 -1.89 -1.35
N VAL A 123 3.42 -2.18 -2.18
CA VAL A 123 4.66 -2.83 -1.79
C VAL A 123 5.80 -1.95 -2.28
N ASP A 124 6.77 -1.69 -1.41
CA ASP A 124 7.95 -0.92 -1.74
C ASP A 124 8.60 -1.51 -3.01
N PRO A 125 8.88 -0.69 -4.05
CA PRO A 125 9.42 -1.14 -5.33
C PRO A 125 10.61 -2.09 -5.24
N ILE A 126 11.47 -1.92 -4.24
CA ILE A 126 12.68 -2.75 -4.06
C ILE A 126 12.33 -4.19 -3.67
N TYR A 127 11.16 -4.41 -3.07
CA TYR A 127 10.68 -5.73 -2.65
C TYR A 127 9.54 -6.26 -3.53
N GLN A 128 9.23 -5.62 -4.66
CA GLN A 128 8.27 -6.18 -5.62
C GLN A 128 8.83 -7.46 -6.27
N GLY A 129 7.95 -8.41 -6.57
CA GLY A 129 8.35 -9.74 -7.10
C GLY A 129 8.95 -10.69 -6.05
N SER A 130 9.12 -10.27 -4.79
CA SER A 130 9.67 -11.10 -3.71
C SER A 130 8.63 -11.97 -2.96
N GLY A 131 7.35 -11.86 -3.32
CA GLY A 131 6.25 -12.54 -2.63
C GLY A 131 5.59 -11.75 -1.49
N VAL A 132 6.07 -10.55 -1.14
CA VAL A 132 5.44 -9.67 -0.12
C VAL A 132 3.96 -9.42 -0.43
N GLY A 133 3.63 -9.09 -1.69
CA GLY A 133 2.25 -8.84 -2.11
C GLY A 133 1.31 -10.03 -1.87
N GLY A 134 1.79 -11.25 -2.17
CA GLY A 134 1.04 -12.47 -1.91
C GLY A 134 0.80 -12.71 -0.42
N LYS A 135 1.78 -12.40 0.43
CA LYS A 135 1.63 -12.49 1.89
C LYS A 135 0.59 -11.51 2.43
N LEU A 136 0.56 -10.27 1.91
CA LEU A 136 -0.43 -9.25 2.28
C LEU A 136 -1.86 -9.69 1.92
N ILE A 137 -2.07 -10.14 0.67
CA ILE A 137 -3.40 -10.61 0.24
C ILE A 137 -3.83 -11.85 1.01
N HIS A 138 -2.93 -12.82 1.23
CA HIS A 138 -3.27 -14.01 2.01
C HIS A 138 -3.66 -13.65 3.46
N PHE A 139 -2.95 -12.70 4.07
CA PHE A 139 -3.31 -12.18 5.39
C PHE A 139 -4.70 -11.53 5.38
N ALA A 140 -5.02 -10.73 4.36
CA ALA A 140 -6.34 -10.13 4.18
C ALA A 140 -7.44 -11.18 4.02
N GLU A 141 -7.26 -12.17 3.14
CA GLU A 141 -8.19 -13.29 2.93
C GLU A 141 -8.47 -14.05 4.24
N LYS A 142 -7.41 -14.40 4.96
CA LYS A 142 -7.51 -15.05 6.27
C LYS A 142 -8.28 -14.19 7.28
N THR A 143 -7.94 -12.90 7.36
CA THR A 143 -8.59 -11.96 8.28
C THR A 143 -10.09 -11.84 8.00
N CYS A 144 -10.50 -11.71 6.73
CA CYS A 144 -11.91 -11.63 6.37
C CYS A 144 -12.64 -12.95 6.61
N LYS A 145 -12.00 -14.09 6.32
CA LYS A 145 -12.57 -15.42 6.62
C LYS A 145 -12.81 -15.61 8.13
N GLU A 146 -11.85 -15.24 8.96
CA GLU A 146 -11.96 -15.30 10.43
C GLU A 146 -13.05 -14.36 10.97
N ARG A 147 -13.34 -13.26 10.26
CA ARG A 147 -14.46 -12.34 10.54
C ARG A 147 -15.81 -12.83 9.99
N GLY A 148 -15.87 -14.02 9.39
CA GLY A 148 -17.10 -14.61 8.87
C GLY A 148 -17.52 -14.14 7.47
N MET A 149 -16.61 -13.54 6.70
CA MET A 149 -16.90 -13.18 5.30
C MET A 149 -16.88 -14.43 4.42
N GLU A 150 -17.78 -14.48 3.44
CA GLU A 150 -17.88 -15.59 2.49
C GLU A 150 -16.98 -15.37 1.26
N LYS A 151 -16.67 -14.10 0.96
CA LYS A 151 -15.90 -13.71 -0.22
C LYS A 151 -14.90 -12.61 0.13
N MET A 152 -13.84 -12.55 -0.65
CA MET A 152 -12.94 -11.41 -0.73
C MET A 152 -13.13 -10.70 -2.07
N GLN A 153 -13.21 -9.38 -2.04
CA GLN A 153 -13.33 -8.50 -3.18
C GLN A 153 -12.08 -7.61 -3.29
N CYS A 154 -11.71 -7.24 -4.51
CA CYS A 154 -10.88 -6.06 -4.75
C CYS A 154 -11.29 -5.38 -6.05
N GLU A 155 -10.94 -4.10 -6.15
CA GLU A 155 -11.29 -3.26 -7.29
C GLU A 155 -10.03 -2.89 -8.07
N LEU A 156 -10.13 -2.94 -9.40
CA LEU A 156 -9.05 -2.55 -10.29
C LEU A 156 -9.53 -1.46 -11.25
N LEU A 157 -9.03 -0.24 -11.04
CA LEU A 157 -9.22 0.87 -11.99
C LEU A 157 -8.43 0.60 -13.26
N VAL A 158 -9.12 0.56 -14.40
CA VAL A 158 -8.54 0.32 -15.72
C VAL A 158 -8.98 1.42 -16.69
N PRO A 159 -8.06 1.96 -17.51
CA PRO A 159 -8.42 2.95 -18.51
C PRO A 159 -9.23 2.32 -19.65
N VAL A 160 -10.12 3.12 -20.25
CA VAL A 160 -10.86 2.78 -21.45
C VAL A 160 -10.08 3.26 -22.69
N GLY A 161 -10.06 2.45 -23.75
CA GLY A 161 -9.45 2.79 -25.04
C GLY A 161 -7.94 2.52 -25.14
N TRP A 162 -7.28 2.17 -24.05
CA TRP A 162 -5.88 1.72 -24.06
C TRP A 162 -5.61 0.75 -22.90
N GLU A 163 -4.49 0.06 -22.96
CA GLU A 163 -4.10 -0.87 -21.92
C GLU A 163 -2.96 -0.34 -21.08
N HIS A 164 -3.17 -0.29 -19.77
CA HIS A 164 -2.10 -0.02 -18.82
C HIS A 164 -1.31 -1.31 -18.51
N PRO A 165 -0.02 -1.43 -18.86
CA PRO A 165 0.73 -2.69 -18.74
C PRO A 165 0.78 -3.25 -17.31
N PHE A 166 0.86 -2.38 -16.30
CA PHE A 166 0.80 -2.81 -14.90
C PHE A 166 -0.56 -3.42 -14.54
N LYS A 167 -1.67 -2.81 -14.98
CA LYS A 167 -3.03 -3.29 -14.66
C LYS A 167 -3.31 -4.63 -15.36
N ARG A 168 -2.83 -4.84 -16.60
CA ARG A 168 -2.87 -6.17 -17.25
C ARG A 168 -2.15 -7.23 -16.41
N ARG A 169 -0.91 -6.94 -15.98
CA ARG A 169 -0.14 -7.89 -15.13
C ARG A 169 -0.83 -8.16 -13.80
N LEU A 170 -1.38 -7.13 -13.17
CA LEU A 170 -2.09 -7.22 -11.90
C LEU A 170 -3.37 -8.06 -12.04
N GLN A 171 -4.14 -7.86 -13.10
CA GLN A 171 -5.31 -8.68 -13.43
C GLN A 171 -4.93 -10.16 -13.59
N THR A 172 -3.93 -10.48 -14.44
CA THR A 172 -3.47 -11.87 -14.61
C THR A 172 -2.98 -12.48 -13.29
N TRP A 173 -2.40 -11.66 -12.40
CA TRP A 173 -1.96 -12.14 -11.09
C TRP A 173 -3.15 -12.44 -10.17
N TYR A 174 -4.17 -11.58 -10.11
CA TYR A 174 -5.40 -11.85 -9.37
C TYR A 174 -6.13 -13.11 -9.87
N GLU A 175 -6.22 -13.31 -11.20
CA GLU A 175 -6.79 -14.51 -11.79
C GLU A 175 -6.05 -15.78 -11.34
N ARG A 176 -4.71 -15.77 -11.31
CA ARG A 176 -3.90 -16.87 -10.77
C ARG A 176 -4.09 -17.11 -9.28
N MET A 177 -4.49 -16.09 -8.52
CA MET A 177 -4.82 -16.20 -7.09
C MET A 177 -6.24 -16.72 -6.83
N GLY A 178 -7.03 -16.94 -7.89
CA GLY A 178 -8.39 -17.47 -7.82
C GLY A 178 -9.48 -16.40 -7.77
N TYR A 179 -9.14 -15.14 -8.04
CA TYR A 179 -10.13 -14.07 -8.23
C TYR A 179 -10.69 -14.10 -9.65
N ALA A 180 -11.97 -13.82 -9.80
CA ALA A 180 -12.61 -13.65 -11.09
C ALA A 180 -13.29 -12.29 -11.18
N VAL A 181 -13.27 -11.67 -12.36
CA VAL A 181 -14.08 -10.47 -12.62
C VAL A 181 -15.55 -10.87 -12.57
N VAL A 182 -16.30 -10.25 -11.67
CA VAL A 182 -17.76 -10.50 -11.52
C VAL A 182 -18.61 -9.37 -12.08
N ARG A 183 -18.07 -8.15 -12.15
CA ARG A 183 -18.74 -6.98 -12.73
C ARG A 183 -17.73 -5.91 -13.15
N ARG A 184 -18.18 -4.99 -13.99
CA ARG A 184 -17.47 -3.76 -14.35
C ARG A 184 -18.40 -2.57 -14.10
N GLU A 185 -17.87 -1.51 -13.54
CA GLU A 185 -18.61 -0.32 -13.11
C GLU A 185 -17.99 0.95 -13.69
N GLU A 186 -18.82 1.95 -13.97
CA GLU A 186 -18.36 3.25 -14.46
C GLU A 186 -17.76 4.06 -13.30
N PHE A 187 -16.45 4.28 -13.30
CA PHE A 187 -15.77 4.96 -12.19
C PHE A 187 -16.37 6.34 -11.87
N ARG A 188 -16.77 7.09 -12.90
CA ARG A 188 -17.33 8.44 -12.72
C ARG A 188 -18.67 8.45 -11.98
N LYS A 189 -19.44 7.37 -12.07
CA LYS A 189 -20.76 7.26 -11.45
C LYS A 189 -20.63 6.97 -9.95
N ASP A 190 -19.68 6.11 -9.58
CA ASP A 190 -19.53 5.63 -8.21
C ASP A 190 -18.53 6.46 -7.40
N PHE A 191 -17.63 7.20 -8.07
CA PHE A 191 -16.59 8.03 -7.45
C PHE A 191 -16.53 9.44 -8.06
N TYR A 192 -17.66 10.15 -8.07
CA TYR A 192 -17.80 11.47 -8.69
C TYR A 192 -16.71 12.48 -8.27
N GLU A 193 -16.36 12.53 -6.98
CA GLU A 193 -15.32 13.46 -6.49
C GLU A 193 -13.92 13.12 -7.00
N LEU A 194 -13.62 11.82 -7.19
CA LEU A 194 -12.33 11.36 -7.71
C LEU A 194 -12.26 11.44 -9.24
N ALA A 195 -13.41 11.39 -9.92
CA ALA A 195 -13.52 11.46 -11.36
C ALA A 195 -12.90 12.74 -11.95
N GLY A 196 -12.97 13.86 -11.22
CA GLY A 196 -12.37 15.13 -11.63
C GLY A 196 -10.84 15.11 -11.73
N HIS A 197 -10.19 14.10 -11.15
CA HIS A 197 -8.74 13.93 -11.23
C HIS A 197 -8.29 12.97 -12.34
N LEU A 198 -9.21 12.30 -13.02
CA LEU A 198 -8.90 11.42 -14.14
C LEU A 198 -8.49 12.24 -15.37
N VAL A 199 -7.44 11.80 -16.06
CA VAL A 199 -7.02 12.35 -17.36
C VAL A 199 -7.45 11.46 -18.53
N THR A 200 -8.12 10.35 -18.24
CA THR A 200 -8.66 9.38 -19.20
C THR A 200 -10.01 8.88 -18.72
N GLU A 201 -10.82 8.35 -19.63
CA GLU A 201 -11.95 7.51 -19.23
C GLU A 201 -11.43 6.22 -18.58
N ALA A 202 -12.11 5.77 -17.53
CA ALA A 202 -11.73 4.60 -16.76
C ALA A 202 -12.96 3.91 -16.18
N GLU A 203 -12.86 2.59 -16.03
CA GLU A 203 -13.86 1.73 -15.41
C GLU A 203 -13.23 0.97 -14.23
N LEU A 204 -14.06 0.50 -13.31
CA LEU A 204 -13.64 -0.40 -12.23
C LEU A 204 -13.99 -1.83 -12.60
N ALA A 205 -12.97 -2.66 -12.73
CA ALA A 205 -13.16 -4.11 -12.75
C ALA A 205 -13.21 -4.63 -11.31
N ILE A 206 -14.32 -5.27 -10.95
CA ILE A 206 -14.51 -5.82 -9.60
C ILE A 206 -14.21 -7.32 -9.63
N PHE A 207 -13.25 -7.71 -8.80
CA PHE A 207 -12.78 -9.08 -8.66
C PHE A 207 -13.32 -9.68 -7.37
N GLU A 208 -13.84 -10.91 -7.42
CA GLU A 208 -14.24 -11.66 -6.24
C GLU A 208 -13.58 -13.04 -6.19
N LYS A 209 -13.29 -13.51 -4.99
CA LYS A 209 -12.86 -14.87 -4.67
C LYS A 209 -13.66 -15.40 -3.49
N LYS A 210 -14.14 -16.65 -3.58
CA LYS A 210 -14.78 -17.33 -2.45
C LYS A 210 -13.73 -17.67 -1.38
N LEU A 211 -14.02 -17.34 -0.13
CA LEU A 211 -13.22 -17.72 1.03
C LEU A 211 -13.71 -19.09 1.50
N VAL A 212 -13.03 -20.14 1.05
CA VAL A 212 -13.26 -21.54 1.48
C VAL A 212 -12.39 -21.90 2.67
#